data_AF-U6MPR3-F1
#
_entry.id   AF-U6MPR3-F1
#
_cell.length_a   1.000
_cell.length_b   1.000
_cell.length_c   1.000
_cell.angle_alpha   90.00
_cell.angle_beta   90.00
_cell.angle_gamma   90.00
#
_symmetry.space_group_name_H-M   'P 1'
#
loop_
_entity.id
_entity.type
_entity.pdbx_description
1 polymer ?
#
loop_
_entity_poly.entity_id
_entity_poly.type
_entity_poly.pdbx_seq_one_letter_code
_entity_poly.pdbx_strand_id
1 'polypeptide(L)'
;MEPHENGSCCGGHCDGAPPPAAAAAAAAAAAAAAAADTSPPHAADTEVDVSGDGGVIKRVLVQGTGERPPKGYEVEVHYVGKLEDGTQFDSSRDRDSPFRFVLGEGQVIKGWDLGVATMSVGEKSMLTIQPTYGYGEAGAGGTIPPNATLKFEVELLSFRAKAKQPWAMSVEEKIQAAADEKEKGNAAFKKKDLAEAAAAYRE
;
A
#
# COMPACT_ATOMS: atom_id res chain seq x y z
N MET A 1 62.15 -40.94 -20.19
CA MET A 1 62.15 -41.58 -21.51
C MET A 1 60.83 -41.19 -22.16
N GLU A 2 60.80 -40.02 -22.81
CA GLU A 2 59.78 -39.69 -23.82
C GLU A 2 60.07 -40.52 -25.08
N PRO A 3 59.14 -40.65 -26.05
CA PRO A 3 58.91 -39.54 -27.00
C PRO A 3 57.46 -39.41 -27.55
N HIS A 4 57.12 -38.21 -28.04
CA HIS A 4 56.46 -37.85 -29.34
C HIS A 4 55.19 -38.62 -29.80
N GLU A 5 54.16 -38.07 -30.48
CA GLU A 5 54.03 -36.88 -31.34
C GLU A 5 52.56 -36.67 -31.78
N ASN A 6 52.22 -35.42 -32.17
CA ASN A 6 51.19 -34.96 -33.14
C ASN A 6 49.70 -35.23 -32.90
N GLY A 7 48.76 -34.29 -33.07
CA GLY A 7 48.78 -32.99 -33.73
C GLY A 7 47.53 -32.85 -34.62
N SER A 8 46.83 -31.71 -34.57
CA SER A 8 46.12 -31.05 -35.69
C SER A 8 44.90 -30.22 -35.23
N CYS A 9 45.03 -28.90 -35.40
CA CYS A 9 44.04 -27.92 -35.88
C CYS A 9 42.74 -27.70 -35.04
N CYS A 10 42.26 -26.49 -34.73
CA CYS A 10 42.19 -25.21 -35.47
C CYS A 10 41.99 -24.12 -34.38
N GLY A 11 42.75 -23.02 -34.29
CA GLY A 11 42.54 -21.76 -35.03
C GLY A 11 41.41 -20.92 -34.40
N GLY A 12 41.57 -19.72 -33.84
CA GLY A 12 42.68 -18.76 -33.67
C GLY A 12 42.38 -17.92 -32.40
N HIS A 13 43.39 -17.39 -31.71
CA HIS A 13 43.93 -16.03 -31.88
C HIS A 13 42.82 -14.97 -31.61
N CYS A 14 42.94 -14.01 -30.70
CA CYS A 14 44.07 -13.46 -29.94
C CYS A 14 43.54 -12.30 -29.08
N ASP A 15 44.28 -12.01 -28.01
CA ASP A 15 44.51 -10.69 -27.42
C ASP A 15 43.29 -9.89 -26.88
N GLY A 16 43.32 -9.31 -25.69
CA GLY A 16 44.44 -9.05 -24.81
C GLY A 16 44.04 -7.95 -23.84
N ALA A 17 44.21 -8.25 -22.56
CA ALA A 17 44.54 -7.38 -21.43
C ALA A 17 43.66 -6.16 -21.05
N PRO A 18 43.68 -5.74 -19.75
CA PRO A 18 42.73 -4.82 -19.15
C PRO A 18 43.35 -3.39 -18.91
N PRO A 19 42.79 -2.58 -17.99
CA PRO A 19 42.17 -1.26 -18.20
C PRO A 19 43.15 -0.07 -18.18
N PRO A 20 42.66 1.17 -18.36
CA PRO A 20 42.92 2.14 -17.30
C PRO A 20 41.79 3.16 -16.99
N ALA A 21 42.04 3.85 -15.89
CA ALA A 21 41.23 4.78 -15.11
C ALA A 21 40.83 6.12 -15.78
N ALA A 22 39.81 6.72 -15.16
CA ALA A 22 39.65 8.14 -14.82
C ALA A 22 39.00 9.13 -15.81
N ALA A 23 38.12 9.94 -15.20
CA ALA A 23 37.85 11.37 -15.44
C ALA A 23 36.65 11.80 -16.33
N ALA A 24 35.62 12.30 -15.63
CA ALA A 24 35.04 13.64 -15.75
C ALA A 24 34.17 14.06 -16.96
N ALA A 25 32.94 14.46 -16.59
CA ALA A 25 32.24 15.71 -16.96
C ALA A 25 31.35 15.80 -18.23
N ALA A 26 30.12 16.28 -17.95
CA ALA A 26 29.33 17.26 -18.69
C ALA A 26 28.34 16.83 -19.81
N ALA A 27 27.06 16.94 -19.44
CA ALA A 27 26.02 17.77 -20.06
C ALA A 27 25.33 17.36 -21.40
N ALA A 28 24.00 17.24 -21.26
CA ALA A 28 22.94 17.85 -22.08
C ALA A 28 22.40 17.16 -23.37
N ALA A 29 21.08 16.89 -23.26
CA ALA A 29 20.01 17.22 -24.20
C ALA A 29 19.67 16.30 -25.41
N ALA A 30 18.50 15.67 -25.25
CA ALA A 30 17.29 15.79 -26.09
C ALA A 30 17.09 14.92 -27.36
N ALA A 31 15.90 14.27 -27.34
CA ALA A 31 14.95 14.03 -28.45
C ALA A 31 15.36 13.01 -29.55
N ALA A 32 14.49 12.19 -30.15
CA ALA A 32 13.06 11.85 -30.03
C ALA A 32 12.76 10.71 -31.04
N ALA A 33 11.51 10.21 -31.00
CA ALA A 33 10.76 9.49 -32.05
C ALA A 33 10.98 7.96 -32.18
N ALA A 34 9.98 7.11 -32.45
CA ALA A 34 8.52 7.23 -32.58
C ALA A 34 7.92 5.82 -32.75
N ALA A 35 6.66 5.61 -32.37
CA ALA A 35 5.64 4.93 -33.18
C ALA A 35 4.27 4.97 -32.48
N ALA A 36 3.25 5.31 -33.26
CA ALA A 36 1.86 5.51 -32.86
C ALA A 36 1.10 4.20 -32.64
N ASP A 37 0.13 4.21 -31.72
CA ASP A 37 -1.12 3.46 -31.85
C ASP A 37 -2.29 4.42 -31.61
N THR A 38 -3.26 4.33 -32.50
CA THR A 38 -4.37 5.27 -32.62
C THR A 38 -5.60 4.59 -32.06
N SER A 39 -5.96 4.91 -30.82
CA SER A 39 -7.25 4.54 -30.21
C SER A 39 -7.79 5.75 -29.43
N PRO A 40 -9.10 6.02 -29.46
CA PRO A 40 -9.66 7.26 -28.92
C PRO A 40 -9.35 7.41 -27.42
N PRO A 41 -8.97 8.61 -26.93
CA PRO A 41 -8.57 8.80 -25.54
C PRO A 41 -9.81 8.74 -24.65
N HIS A 42 -10.10 7.57 -24.11
CA HIS A 42 -11.14 7.40 -23.10
C HIS A 42 -10.59 7.87 -21.73
N ALA A 43 -10.56 9.19 -21.54
CA ALA A 43 -10.80 9.92 -20.28
C ALA A 43 -10.28 9.41 -18.91
N ALA A 44 -9.19 8.65 -18.82
CA ALA A 44 -8.70 8.07 -17.55
C ALA A 44 -7.19 8.25 -17.28
N ASP A 45 -6.64 9.43 -17.57
CA ASP A 45 -5.30 9.83 -17.11
C ASP A 45 -5.36 11.18 -16.43
N THR A 46 -6.05 11.25 -15.29
CA THR A 46 -6.01 12.46 -14.44
C THR A 46 -5.00 12.21 -13.34
N GLU A 47 -3.81 12.78 -13.49
CA GLU A 47 -2.85 12.92 -12.39
C GLU A 47 -3.39 13.96 -11.41
N VAL A 48 -3.65 13.52 -10.19
CA VAL A 48 -4.15 14.33 -9.09
C VAL A 48 -3.06 14.38 -8.05
N ASP A 49 -2.59 15.59 -7.74
CA ASP A 49 -1.75 15.80 -6.57
C ASP A 49 -2.61 15.74 -5.31
N VAL A 50 -2.38 14.71 -4.49
CA VAL A 50 -3.13 14.46 -3.26
C VAL A 50 -2.57 15.29 -2.10
N SER A 51 -1.28 15.65 -2.17
CA SER A 51 -0.59 16.35 -1.10
C SER A 51 -0.75 17.87 -1.16
N GLY A 52 -0.92 18.44 -2.36
CA GLY A 52 -0.89 19.89 -2.61
C GLY A 52 0.51 20.42 -2.91
N ASP A 53 1.55 19.66 -2.52
CA ASP A 53 2.97 20.00 -2.70
C ASP A 53 3.67 19.15 -3.77
N GLY A 54 2.93 18.30 -4.51
CA GLY A 54 3.49 17.35 -5.47
C GLY A 54 4.15 16.12 -4.84
N GLY A 55 4.04 15.95 -3.52
CA GLY A 55 4.68 14.85 -2.80
C GLY A 55 4.02 13.48 -3.04
N VAL A 56 2.72 13.46 -3.34
CA VAL A 56 1.94 12.25 -3.56
C VAL A 56 1.06 12.48 -4.78
N ILE A 57 1.49 11.95 -5.92
CA ILE A 57 0.72 12.03 -7.17
C ILE A 57 -0.06 10.73 -7.33
N LYS A 58 -1.37 10.85 -7.45
CA LYS A 58 -2.26 9.74 -7.79
C LYS A 58 -2.66 9.82 -9.26
N ARG A 59 -2.53 8.71 -9.97
CA ARG A 59 -3.04 8.51 -11.32
C ARG A 59 -4.03 7.35 -11.29
N VAL A 60 -5.29 7.61 -11.61
CA VAL A 60 -6.33 6.57 -11.61
C VAL A 60 -6.22 5.76 -12.91
N LEU A 61 -5.93 4.46 -12.81
CA LEU A 61 -5.85 3.57 -13.97
C LEU A 61 -7.22 2.96 -14.28
N VAL A 62 -7.95 2.57 -13.24
CA VAL A 62 -9.31 2.01 -13.33
C VAL A 62 -10.12 2.68 -12.25
N GLN A 63 -11.22 3.33 -12.65
CA GLN A 63 -12.14 3.94 -11.70
C GLN A 63 -12.89 2.87 -10.90
N GLY A 64 -12.93 3.02 -9.59
CA GLY A 64 -13.74 2.17 -8.72
C GLY A 64 -15.20 2.59 -8.75
N THR A 65 -16.11 1.63 -8.59
CA THR A 65 -17.56 1.89 -8.48
C THR A 65 -18.05 1.96 -7.04
N GLY A 66 -17.19 1.65 -6.07
CA GLY A 66 -17.55 1.57 -4.67
C GLY A 66 -17.35 2.86 -3.87
N GLU A 67 -17.70 2.77 -2.59
CA GLU A 67 -17.55 3.87 -1.64
C GLU A 67 -16.08 4.09 -1.24
N ARG A 68 -15.77 5.26 -0.70
CA ARG A 68 -14.43 5.59 -0.19
C ARG A 68 -14.31 5.13 1.26
N PRO A 69 -13.18 4.53 1.66
CA PRO A 69 -12.98 4.07 3.03
C PRO A 69 -12.89 5.26 3.99
N PRO A 70 -13.69 5.30 5.08
CA PRO A 70 -13.55 6.31 6.11
C PRO A 70 -12.28 6.11 6.95
N LYS A 71 -11.73 7.20 7.50
CA LYS A 71 -10.56 7.15 8.39
C LYS A 71 -10.86 6.29 9.62
N GLY A 72 -9.89 5.48 10.03
CA GLY A 72 -9.98 4.52 11.15
C GLY A 72 -10.50 3.15 10.78
N TYR A 73 -10.87 2.92 9.51
CA TYR A 73 -11.31 1.60 9.04
C TYR A 73 -10.11 0.78 8.56
N GLU A 74 -10.26 -0.54 8.64
CA GLU A 74 -9.27 -1.45 8.09
C GLU A 74 -9.57 -1.65 6.60
N VAL A 75 -8.60 -1.31 5.76
CA VAL A 75 -8.69 -1.46 4.31
C VAL A 75 -7.90 -2.69 3.87
N GLU A 76 -8.41 -3.38 2.87
CA GLU A 76 -7.77 -4.52 2.21
C GLU A 76 -7.42 -4.12 0.78
N VAL A 77 -6.12 -4.18 0.45
CA VAL A 77 -5.58 -3.74 -0.84
C VAL A 77 -4.66 -4.79 -1.43
N HIS A 78 -4.64 -4.85 -2.77
CA HIS A 78 -3.51 -5.42 -3.50
C HIS A 78 -2.59 -4.30 -3.96
N TYR A 79 -1.29 -4.57 -3.93
CA TYR A 79 -0.32 -3.60 -4.41
C TYR A 79 0.89 -4.26 -5.07
N VAL A 80 1.54 -3.46 -5.92
CA VAL A 80 2.84 -3.74 -6.51
C VAL A 80 3.70 -2.49 -6.34
N GLY A 81 4.76 -2.61 -5.54
CA GLY A 81 5.75 -1.56 -5.31
C GLY A 81 6.94 -1.69 -6.26
N LYS A 82 7.19 -0.63 -7.02
CA LYS A 82 8.33 -0.50 -7.93
C LYS A 82 9.14 0.75 -7.61
N LEU A 83 10.44 0.65 -7.78
CA LEU A 83 11.34 1.80 -7.77
C LEU A 83 11.15 2.62 -9.06
N GLU A 84 11.68 3.84 -9.07
CA GLU A 84 11.68 4.69 -10.26
C GLU A 84 12.38 4.03 -11.47
N ASP A 85 13.40 3.22 -11.18
CA ASP A 85 14.15 2.40 -12.15
C ASP A 85 13.32 1.25 -12.76
N GLY A 86 12.10 1.02 -12.26
CA GLY A 86 11.22 -0.06 -12.70
C GLY A 86 11.44 -1.39 -11.95
N THR A 87 12.51 -1.49 -11.16
CA THR A 87 12.78 -2.64 -10.29
C THR A 87 11.67 -2.79 -9.25
N GLN A 88 11.01 -3.94 -9.25
CA GLN A 88 10.00 -4.30 -8.25
C GLN A 88 10.68 -4.69 -6.94
N PHE A 89 10.33 -4.03 -5.85
CA PHE A 89 10.87 -4.36 -4.52
C PHE A 89 9.90 -5.17 -3.67
N ASP A 90 8.60 -5.02 -3.92
CA ASP A 90 7.57 -5.72 -3.14
C ASP A 90 6.28 -5.88 -3.95
N SER A 91 5.58 -7.00 -3.76
CA SER A 91 4.19 -7.10 -4.21
C SER A 91 3.36 -8.03 -3.33
N SER A 92 2.12 -7.64 -3.13
CA SER A 92 1.11 -8.47 -2.47
C SER A 92 0.61 -9.59 -3.39
N ARG A 93 0.66 -9.40 -4.71
CA ARG A 93 0.25 -10.42 -5.70
C ARG A 93 1.19 -11.63 -5.74
N ASP A 94 2.51 -11.43 -5.61
CA ASP A 94 3.48 -12.52 -5.52
C ASP A 94 3.30 -13.36 -4.25
N ARG A 95 2.76 -12.75 -3.19
CA ARG A 95 2.45 -13.40 -1.91
C ARG A 95 1.07 -14.03 -1.84
N ASP A 96 0.27 -13.89 -2.90
CA ASP A 96 -1.13 -14.36 -3.00
C ASP A 96 -2.02 -13.94 -1.80
N SER A 97 -1.64 -12.88 -1.08
CA SER A 97 -2.31 -12.43 0.13
C SER A 97 -2.51 -10.92 0.07
N PRO A 98 -3.76 -10.44 0.22
CA PRO A 98 -4.02 -9.01 0.26
C PRO A 98 -3.40 -8.40 1.53
N PHE A 99 -3.02 -7.14 1.42
CA PHE A 99 -2.44 -6.39 2.53
C PHE A 99 -3.52 -5.61 3.24
N ARG A 100 -3.56 -5.76 4.57
CA ARG A 100 -4.55 -5.12 5.44
C ARG A 100 -3.87 -4.12 6.35
N PHE A 101 -4.40 -2.91 6.38
CA PHE A 101 -3.91 -1.87 7.29
C PHE A 101 -5.04 -0.92 7.69
N VAL A 102 -4.85 -0.19 8.79
CA VAL A 102 -5.83 0.80 9.25
C VAL A 102 -5.52 2.16 8.64
N LEU A 103 -6.50 2.70 7.91
CA LEU A 103 -6.39 4.03 7.30
C LEU A 103 -6.41 5.12 8.39
N GLY A 104 -5.46 6.05 8.34
CA GLY A 104 -5.37 7.19 9.26
C GLY A 104 -4.59 6.94 10.55
N GLU A 105 -4.08 5.72 10.79
CA GLU A 105 -3.35 5.37 12.02
C GLU A 105 -1.82 5.47 11.86
N GLY A 106 -1.32 5.79 10.66
CA GLY A 106 0.13 5.90 10.41
C GLY A 106 0.87 4.56 10.48
N GLN A 107 0.15 3.44 10.31
CA GLN A 107 0.74 2.10 10.22
C GLN A 107 1.55 1.88 8.94
N VAL A 108 1.28 2.71 7.93
CA VAL A 108 1.94 2.70 6.61
C VAL A 108 2.56 4.06 6.33
N ILE A 109 3.32 4.16 5.24
CA ILE A 109 3.91 5.42 4.80
C ILE A 109 2.82 6.48 4.58
N LYS A 110 3.15 7.76 4.85
CA LYS A 110 2.17 8.87 4.78
C LYS A 110 1.51 8.98 3.41
N GLY A 111 2.26 8.71 2.34
CA GLY A 111 1.71 8.75 0.98
C GLY A 111 0.63 7.71 0.72
N TRP A 112 0.69 6.55 1.38
CA TRP A 112 -0.37 5.55 1.31
C TRP A 112 -1.63 6.00 2.06
N ASP A 113 -1.46 6.57 3.24
CA ASP A 113 -2.58 7.06 4.05
C ASP A 113 -3.39 8.13 3.30
N LEU A 114 -2.68 9.07 2.68
CA LEU A 114 -3.29 10.12 1.86
C LEU A 114 -3.85 9.56 0.55
N GLY A 115 -3.07 8.74 -0.17
CA GLY A 115 -3.45 8.19 -1.48
C GLY A 115 -4.70 7.32 -1.40
N VAL A 116 -4.69 6.31 -0.52
CA VAL A 116 -5.78 5.34 -0.38
C VAL A 116 -7.06 5.98 0.16
N ALA A 117 -6.95 7.02 1.00
CA ALA A 117 -8.12 7.78 1.46
C ALA A 117 -8.91 8.45 0.31
N THR A 118 -8.27 8.68 -0.85
CA THR A 118 -8.94 9.25 -2.03
C THR A 118 -9.47 8.20 -3.00
N MET A 119 -9.19 6.92 -2.78
CA MET A 119 -9.58 5.83 -3.67
C MET A 119 -10.95 5.28 -3.33
N SER A 120 -11.70 4.88 -4.36
CA SER A 120 -12.96 4.14 -4.20
C SER A 120 -12.74 2.63 -4.19
N VAL A 121 -13.64 1.87 -3.55
CA VAL A 121 -13.58 0.40 -3.61
C VAL A 121 -13.69 -0.09 -5.06
N GLY A 122 -12.81 -1.00 -5.45
CA GLY A 122 -12.62 -1.47 -6.82
C GLY A 122 -11.76 -0.56 -7.70
N GLU A 123 -11.26 0.57 -7.17
CA GLU A 123 -10.37 1.48 -7.91
C GLU A 123 -8.96 0.89 -7.96
N LYS A 124 -8.35 0.98 -9.14
CA LYS A 124 -6.93 0.71 -9.34
C LYS A 124 -6.23 2.02 -9.71
N SER A 125 -5.24 2.40 -8.91
CA SER A 125 -4.54 3.67 -9.06
C SER A 125 -3.04 3.48 -8.90
N MET A 126 -2.27 4.21 -9.70
CA MET A 126 -0.83 4.35 -9.56
C MET A 126 -0.53 5.55 -8.65
N LEU A 127 0.15 5.30 -7.55
CA LEU A 127 0.59 6.29 -6.59
C LEU A 127 2.10 6.49 -6.72
N THR A 128 2.51 7.69 -7.11
CA THR A 128 3.91 8.11 -7.10
C THR A 128 4.16 8.88 -5.80
N ILE A 129 5.02 8.33 -4.95
CA ILE A 129 5.29 8.83 -3.62
C ILE A 129 6.74 9.30 -3.57
N GLN A 130 6.91 10.59 -3.32
CA GLN A 130 8.22 11.19 -3.08
C GLN A 130 8.81 10.67 -1.75
N PRO A 131 10.14 10.62 -1.61
CA PRO A 131 10.79 10.08 -0.43
C PRO A 131 10.32 10.72 0.88
N THR A 132 10.01 12.02 0.88
CA THR A 132 9.48 12.76 2.05
C THR A 132 8.18 12.17 2.61
N TYR A 133 7.36 11.54 1.76
CA TYR A 133 6.10 10.89 2.13
C TYR A 133 6.21 9.36 2.19
N GLY A 134 7.39 8.81 1.90
CA GLY A 134 7.74 7.39 1.90
C GLY A 134 8.70 7.05 3.05
N TYR A 135 9.92 6.63 2.69
CA TYR A 135 10.96 6.18 3.63
C TYR A 135 12.08 7.21 3.86
N GLY A 136 12.03 8.37 3.18
CA GLY A 136 12.98 9.46 3.36
C GLY A 136 14.44 9.05 3.15
N GLU A 137 15.33 9.69 3.90
CA GLU A 137 16.77 9.42 3.90
C GLU A 137 17.14 8.08 4.57
N ALA A 138 16.23 7.49 5.35
CA ALA A 138 16.49 6.23 6.03
C ALA A 138 16.42 5.02 5.09
N GLY A 139 15.63 5.11 4.01
CA GLY A 139 15.35 3.97 3.13
C GLY A 139 14.69 2.81 3.89
N ALA A 140 14.72 1.60 3.32
CA ALA A 140 14.20 0.41 3.98
C ALA A 140 14.99 -0.85 3.62
N GLY A 141 15.52 -1.54 4.65
CA GLY A 141 15.97 -2.94 4.58
C GLY A 141 17.07 -3.26 3.56
N GLY A 142 17.74 -2.24 3.00
CA GLY A 142 18.72 -2.40 1.91
C GLY A 142 18.12 -2.61 0.52
N THR A 143 16.79 -2.75 0.40
CA THR A 143 16.09 -2.86 -0.89
C THR A 143 15.64 -1.51 -1.41
N ILE A 144 15.26 -0.59 -0.52
CA ILE A 144 14.85 0.77 -0.88
C ILE A 144 16.00 1.73 -0.54
N PRO A 145 16.63 2.37 -1.55
CA PRO A 145 17.70 3.32 -1.31
C PRO A 145 17.21 4.58 -0.59
N PRO A 146 18.10 5.34 0.05
CA PRO A 146 17.77 6.62 0.67
C PRO A 146 17.27 7.60 -0.40
N ASN A 147 16.27 8.40 -0.06
CA ASN A 147 15.65 9.39 -0.96
C ASN A 147 15.06 8.81 -2.26
N ALA A 148 14.64 7.53 -2.24
CA ALA A 148 14.02 6.92 -3.41
C ALA A 148 12.56 7.38 -3.61
N THR A 149 12.22 7.71 -4.85
CA THR A 149 10.83 7.84 -5.31
C THR A 149 10.24 6.45 -5.52
N LEU A 150 9.04 6.22 -4.97
CA LEU A 150 8.35 4.95 -5.05
C LEU A 150 7.11 5.05 -5.91
N LYS A 151 6.91 4.06 -6.78
CA LYS A 151 5.71 3.91 -7.60
C LYS A 151 4.94 2.69 -7.10
N PHE A 152 3.74 2.91 -6.62
CA PHE A 152 2.86 1.87 -6.11
C PHE A 152 1.63 1.77 -7.00
N GLU A 153 1.46 0.62 -7.63
CA GLU A 153 0.17 0.28 -8.21
C GLU A 153 -0.68 -0.32 -7.09
N VAL A 154 -1.74 0.34 -6.69
CA VAL A 154 -2.63 -0.08 -5.59
C VAL A 154 -4.03 -0.32 -6.14
N GLU A 155 -4.67 -1.38 -5.64
CA GLU A 155 -6.02 -1.79 -5.96
C GLU A 155 -6.78 -1.99 -4.65
N LEU A 156 -7.83 -1.19 -4.43
CA LEU A 156 -8.63 -1.28 -3.22
C LEU A 156 -9.70 -2.36 -3.40
N LEU A 157 -9.63 -3.43 -2.62
CA LEU A 157 -10.58 -4.56 -2.71
C LEU A 157 -11.80 -4.33 -1.84
N SER A 158 -11.57 -3.97 -0.57
CA SER A 158 -12.60 -3.94 0.46
C SER A 158 -12.14 -3.07 1.63
N PHE A 159 -13.09 -2.63 2.46
CA PHE A 159 -12.79 -2.06 3.77
C PHE A 159 -13.82 -2.53 4.80
N ARG A 160 -13.40 -2.63 6.05
CA ARG A 160 -14.27 -3.01 7.17
C ARG A 160 -14.05 -2.10 8.37
N ALA A 161 -15.11 -1.88 9.13
CA ALA A 161 -15.00 -1.18 10.40
C ALA A 161 -14.08 -1.98 11.33
N LYS A 162 -13.04 -1.33 11.86
CA LYS A 162 -12.23 -1.91 12.93
C LYS A 162 -13.17 -2.08 14.13
N ALA A 163 -13.48 -3.32 14.49
CA ALA A 163 -14.27 -3.60 15.69
C ALA A 163 -13.52 -3.00 16.88
N LYS A 164 -14.07 -1.91 17.45
CA LYS A 164 -13.51 -1.30 18.66
C LYS A 164 -13.43 -2.41 19.71
N GLN A 165 -12.23 -2.72 20.16
CA GLN A 165 -12.07 -3.65 21.28
C GLN A 165 -12.79 -3.06 22.50
N PRO A 166 -13.50 -3.86 23.33
CA PRO A 166 -14.35 -3.36 24.43
C PRO A 166 -13.61 -2.54 25.51
N TRP A 167 -12.28 -2.49 25.44
CA TRP A 167 -11.41 -1.65 26.28
C TRP A 167 -11.15 -0.25 25.72
N ALA A 168 -11.37 0.01 24.42
CA ALA A 168 -11.17 1.31 23.77
C ALA A 168 -12.42 2.20 23.79
N MET A 169 -13.53 1.73 24.39
CA MET A 169 -14.66 2.60 24.69
C MET A 169 -14.29 3.50 25.87
N SER A 170 -14.39 4.81 25.65
CA SER A 170 -14.21 5.83 26.67
C SER A 170 -15.15 5.55 27.86
N VAL A 171 -14.72 5.91 29.07
CA VAL A 171 -15.52 5.77 30.31
C VAL A 171 -16.90 6.39 30.14
N GLU A 172 -17.01 7.45 29.35
CA GLU A 172 -18.26 8.16 29.04
C GLU A 172 -19.26 7.32 28.24
N GLU A 173 -18.83 6.57 27.21
CA GLU A 173 -19.71 5.66 26.46
C GLU A 173 -20.14 4.46 27.33
N LYS A 174 -19.27 4.00 28.25
CA LYS A 174 -19.60 2.94 29.22
C LYS A 174 -20.64 3.41 30.25
N ILE A 175 -20.61 4.68 30.66
CA ILE A 175 -21.64 5.25 31.55
C ILE A 175 -22.99 5.30 30.84
N GLN A 176 -23.02 5.64 29.55
CA GLN A 176 -24.25 5.73 28.78
C GLN A 176 -24.88 4.35 28.49
N ALA A 177 -24.06 3.35 28.17
CA ALA A 177 -24.52 1.97 28.01
C ALA A 177 -25.06 1.38 29.34
N ALA A 178 -24.40 1.67 30.47
CA ALA A 178 -24.88 1.25 31.79
C ALA A 178 -26.19 1.96 32.19
N ALA A 179 -26.42 3.20 31.73
CA ALA A 179 -27.67 3.91 31.95
C ALA A 179 -28.84 3.29 31.15
N ASP A 180 -28.60 2.95 29.88
CA ASP A 180 -29.59 2.26 29.03
C ASP A 180 -29.96 0.86 29.56
N GLU A 181 -28.97 0.13 30.08
CA GLU A 181 -29.19 -1.19 30.67
C GLU A 181 -29.93 -1.10 32.02
N LYS A 182 -29.67 -0.06 32.83
CA LYS A 182 -30.44 0.24 34.04
C LYS A 182 -31.88 0.62 33.72
N GLU A 183 -32.14 1.36 32.65
CA GLU A 183 -33.50 1.71 32.25
C GLU A 183 -34.29 0.47 31.81
N LYS A 184 -33.68 -0.41 31.02
CA LYS A 184 -34.27 -1.70 30.62
C LYS A 184 -34.54 -2.61 31.81
N GLY A 185 -33.61 -2.72 32.75
CA GLY A 185 -33.78 -3.49 33.98
C GLY A 185 -34.89 -2.93 34.89
N ASN A 186 -34.97 -1.61 35.03
CA ASN A 186 -36.00 -0.95 35.82
C ASN A 186 -37.39 -1.04 35.15
N ALA A 187 -37.45 -1.02 33.82
CA ALA A 187 -38.66 -1.28 33.05
C ALA A 187 -39.15 -2.73 33.21
N ALA A 188 -38.24 -3.72 33.24
CA ALA A 188 -38.56 -5.11 33.53
C ALA A 188 -39.04 -5.31 34.98
N PHE A 189 -38.39 -4.66 35.95
CA PHE A 189 -38.81 -4.66 37.36
C PHE A 189 -40.23 -4.10 37.55
N LYS A 190 -40.57 -3.04 36.80
CA LYS A 190 -41.90 -2.41 36.83
C LYS A 190 -42.98 -3.25 36.14
N LYS A 191 -42.60 -4.22 35.30
CA LYS A 191 -43.51 -5.14 34.58
C LYS A 191 -43.99 -6.33 35.43
N LYS A 192 -43.64 -6.38 36.73
CA LYS A 192 -44.29 -7.26 37.73
C LYS A 192 -44.09 -8.77 37.51
N ASP A 193 -42.89 -9.18 37.09
CA ASP A 193 -42.44 -10.59 37.21
C ASP A 193 -42.01 -10.97 38.64
N LEU A 194 -42.68 -10.38 39.65
CA LEU A 194 -42.43 -10.66 41.07
C LEU A 194 -43.09 -11.98 41.52
N ALA A 195 -43.86 -12.64 40.65
CA ALA A 195 -44.54 -13.89 40.95
C ALA A 195 -43.63 -15.12 40.81
N GLU A 196 -42.65 -15.10 39.90
CA GLU A 196 -41.74 -16.23 39.67
C GLU A 196 -40.57 -16.24 40.69
N ALA A 197 -40.16 -15.06 41.17
CA ALA A 197 -39.07 -14.94 42.14
C ALA A 197 -39.40 -15.51 43.54
N ALA A 198 -40.67 -15.61 43.94
CA ALA A 198 -41.05 -16.13 45.25
C ALA A 198 -41.10 -17.68 45.31
N ALA A 199 -41.22 -18.35 44.15
CA ALA A 199 -41.23 -19.81 44.08
C ALA A 199 -39.83 -20.43 44.15
N ALA A 200 -38.79 -19.67 43.81
CA ALA A 200 -37.39 -20.13 43.83
C ALA A 200 -36.72 -20.06 45.23
N TYR A 201 -37.40 -19.55 46.27
CA TYR A 201 -36.86 -19.42 47.64
C TYR A 201 -37.61 -20.28 48.66
N ARG A 202 -38.33 -21.32 48.21
CA ARG A 202 -39.05 -22.22 49.11
C ARG A 202 -38.78 -23.69 48.78
N GLU A 203 -37.50 -24.05 48.68
CA GLU A 203 -36.95 -25.37 49.01
C GLU A 203 -35.53 -25.20 49.58
#